data_AF-A0A7S1YQH6-F1
#
_entry.id   AF-A0A7S1YQH6-F1
#
_cell.length_a   1.000
_cell.length_b   1.000
_cell.length_c   1.000
_cell.angle_alpha   90.00
_cell.angle_beta   90.00
_cell.angle_gamma   90.00
#
_symmetry.space_group_name_H-M   'P 1'
#
loop_
_entity.id
_entity.type
_entity.pdbx_description
1 polymer ?
#
loop_
_entity_poly.entity_id
_entity_poly.type
_entity_poly.pdbx_seq_one_letter_code
_entity_poly.pdbx_strand_id
1 'polypeptide(L)'
;KDRLDANVLGMESLRFLTSVHSTTPKTAEIVSRLIFHNQEGKSTIGDKVKSILQNGYLNDNYECEIKRNSDRIMYNHALAVVANSLETIFKTGDVQITESDTWLTEELLPLLLREIKCAQRPHDAFQAVKCLNALVGASANFRAYAAKIGALPVVLRIVKNGTCAHQRLRRELEKSCTTLLMTA
;
A
#
# COMPACT_ATOMS: atom_id res chain seq x y z
N LYS A 1 -27.13 1.00 2.30
CA LYS A 1 -26.56 -0.36 2.41
C LYS A 1 -25.92 -0.74 1.07
N ASP A 2 -26.70 -0.77 0.00
CA ASP A 2 -26.25 -1.16 -1.37
C ASP A 2 -25.05 -0.36 -1.90
N ARG A 3 -24.98 0.95 -1.64
CA ARG A 3 -23.82 1.77 -2.05
C ARG A 3 -22.52 1.39 -1.32
N LEU A 4 -22.60 1.01 -0.04
CA LEU A 4 -21.42 0.59 0.73
C LEU A 4 -20.95 -0.77 0.23
N ASP A 5 -21.87 -1.69 0.00
CA ASP A 5 -21.59 -3.03 -0.52
C ASP A 5 -20.97 -2.96 -1.92
N ALA A 6 -21.51 -2.09 -2.80
CA ALA A 6 -20.96 -1.85 -4.12
C ALA A 6 -19.54 -1.26 -4.07
N ASN A 7 -19.25 -0.35 -3.14
CA ASN A 7 -17.91 0.22 -2.99
C ASN A 7 -16.89 -0.82 -2.48
N VAL A 8 -17.28 -1.63 -1.49
CA VAL A 8 -16.45 -2.73 -0.98
C VAL A 8 -16.17 -3.72 -2.10
N LEU A 9 -17.19 -4.15 -2.84
CA LEU A 9 -17.06 -5.09 -3.95
C LEU A 9 -16.20 -4.51 -5.10
N GLY A 10 -16.35 -3.22 -5.39
CA GLY A 10 -15.53 -2.53 -6.38
C GLY A 10 -14.05 -2.51 -5.99
N MET A 11 -13.74 -2.22 -4.73
CA MET A 11 -12.37 -2.24 -4.22
C MET A 11 -11.79 -3.66 -4.13
N GLU A 12 -12.61 -4.64 -3.75
CA GLU A 12 -12.23 -6.05 -3.78
C GLU A 12 -11.89 -6.51 -5.20
N SER A 13 -12.74 -6.16 -6.17
CA SER A 13 -12.50 -6.44 -7.59
C SER A 13 -11.18 -5.82 -8.06
N LEU A 14 -10.90 -4.58 -7.65
CA LEU A 14 -9.65 -3.90 -7.99
C LEU A 14 -8.43 -4.60 -7.39
N ARG A 15 -8.54 -5.09 -6.15
CA ARG A 15 -7.48 -5.90 -5.50
C ARG A 15 -7.21 -7.18 -6.30
N PHE A 16 -8.24 -7.85 -6.81
CA PHE A 16 -8.09 -9.03 -7.67
C PHE A 16 -7.42 -8.67 -9.00
N LEU A 17 -7.86 -7.59 -9.64
CA LEU A 17 -7.37 -7.16 -10.95
C LEU A 17 -5.94 -6.62 -10.94
N THR A 18 -5.42 -6.19 -9.80
CA THR A 18 -4.02 -5.76 -9.64
C THR A 18 -3.07 -6.90 -9.29
N SER A 19 -3.60 -8.07 -8.90
CA SER A 19 -2.79 -9.22 -8.48
C SER A 19 -2.41 -10.11 -9.66
N VAL A 20 -1.12 -10.24 -9.93
CA VAL A 20 -0.58 -11.19 -10.93
C VAL A 20 -0.84 -12.67 -10.60
N HIS A 21 -1.27 -12.97 -9.37
CA HIS A 21 -1.65 -14.32 -8.95
C HIS A 21 -3.13 -14.62 -9.18
N SER A 22 -3.93 -13.59 -9.47
CA SER A 22 -5.39 -13.69 -9.52
C SER A 22 -5.96 -13.29 -10.88
N THR A 23 -5.18 -12.61 -11.72
CA THR A 23 -5.51 -12.30 -13.11
C THR A 23 -4.29 -12.51 -14.00
N THR A 24 -4.44 -12.28 -15.30
CA THR A 24 -3.31 -12.38 -16.24
C THR A 24 -2.29 -11.28 -15.96
N PRO A 25 -0.97 -11.52 -16.17
CA PRO A 25 0.05 -10.51 -15.96
C PRO A 25 -0.21 -9.22 -16.72
N LYS A 26 -0.76 -9.32 -17.95
CA LYS A 26 -1.10 -8.15 -18.77
C LYS A 26 -2.23 -7.32 -18.17
N THR A 27 -3.28 -7.97 -17.66
CA THR A 27 -4.38 -7.27 -16.98
C THR A 27 -3.88 -6.59 -15.71
N ALA A 28 -3.10 -7.30 -14.89
CA ALA A 28 -2.50 -6.73 -13.68
C ALA A 28 -1.64 -5.50 -13.98
N GLU A 29 -0.84 -5.55 -15.04
CA GLU A 29 -0.02 -4.43 -15.49
C GLU A 29 -0.86 -3.23 -15.94
N ILE A 30 -1.89 -3.44 -16.76
CA ILE A 30 -2.78 -2.37 -17.24
C ILE A 30 -3.49 -1.70 -16.06
N VAL A 31 -4.09 -2.49 -15.17
CA VAL A 31 -4.86 -1.96 -14.05
C VAL A 31 -3.95 -1.28 -13.04
N SER A 32 -2.74 -1.80 -12.81
CA SER A 32 -1.75 -1.16 -11.93
C SER A 32 -1.33 0.21 -12.44
N ARG A 33 -1.15 0.38 -13.75
CA ARG A 33 -0.88 1.69 -14.35
C ARG A 33 -2.00 2.69 -14.10
N LEU A 34 -3.25 2.27 -14.15
CA LEU A 34 -4.40 3.14 -13.84
C LEU A 34 -4.45 3.64 -12.39
N ILE A 35 -3.74 2.97 -11.47
CA ILE A 35 -3.65 3.42 -10.07
C ILE A 35 -2.72 4.63 -9.92
N PHE A 36 -1.66 4.69 -10.72
CA PHE A 36 -0.61 5.71 -10.61
C PHE A 36 -0.64 6.77 -11.71
N HIS A 37 -1.18 6.46 -12.89
CA HIS A 37 -1.30 7.42 -13.98
C HIS A 37 -2.56 8.27 -13.81
N ASN A 38 -2.35 9.55 -13.52
CA ASN A 38 -3.41 10.54 -13.51
C ASN A 38 -3.77 10.93 -14.95
N GLN A 39 -5.06 11.00 -15.26
CA GLN A 39 -5.53 11.73 -16.42
C GLN A 39 -5.93 13.13 -15.97
N GLU A 40 -5.31 14.15 -16.55
CA GLU A 40 -5.58 15.55 -16.20
C GLU A 40 -7.08 15.86 -16.28
N GLY A 41 -7.62 16.47 -15.22
CA GLY A 41 -8.99 16.99 -15.18
C GLY A 41 -10.10 15.98 -14.86
N LYS A 42 -9.80 14.72 -14.52
CA LYS A 42 -10.82 13.74 -14.10
C LYS A 42 -10.41 13.00 -12.83
N SER A 43 -11.34 12.86 -11.89
CA SER A 43 -11.14 11.97 -10.73
C SER A 43 -10.97 10.54 -11.23
N THR A 44 -9.78 9.98 -10.98
CA THR A 44 -9.39 8.64 -11.40
C THR A 44 -9.69 7.61 -10.31
N ILE A 45 -9.60 6.33 -10.67
CA ILE A 45 -9.62 5.22 -9.69
C ILE A 45 -8.45 5.39 -8.71
N GLY A 46 -7.27 5.81 -9.20
CA GLY A 46 -6.11 6.14 -8.38
C GLY A 46 -6.45 7.15 -7.28
N ASP A 47 -7.10 8.26 -7.62
CA ASP A 47 -7.47 9.29 -6.64
C ASP A 47 -8.39 8.75 -5.53
N LYS A 48 -9.30 7.83 -5.87
CA LYS A 48 -10.18 7.20 -4.89
C LYS A 48 -9.42 6.25 -3.96
N VAL A 49 -8.47 5.48 -4.49
CA VAL A 49 -7.58 4.64 -3.68
C VAL A 49 -6.73 5.50 -2.74
N LYS A 50 -6.13 6.58 -3.25
CA LYS A 50 -5.34 7.55 -2.46
C LYS A 50 -6.18 8.19 -1.35
N SER A 51 -7.39 8.64 -1.67
CA SER A 51 -8.32 9.21 -0.70
C SER A 51 -8.70 8.23 0.41
N ILE A 52 -8.93 6.94 0.10
CA ILE A 52 -9.21 5.94 1.13
C ILE A 52 -8.01 5.76 2.04
N LEU A 53 -6.80 5.74 1.50
CA LEU A 53 -5.59 5.60 2.33
C LEU A 53 -5.36 6.81 3.24
N GLN A 54 -5.59 8.02 2.72
CA GLN A 54 -5.42 9.26 3.49
C GLN A 54 -6.49 9.41 4.59
N ASN A 55 -7.76 9.24 4.22
CA ASN A 55 -8.90 9.59 5.08
C ASN A 55 -9.50 8.39 5.82
N GLY A 56 -9.23 7.18 5.35
CA GLY A 56 -9.82 5.94 5.89
C GLY A 56 -11.20 5.60 5.30
N TYR A 57 -11.78 6.46 4.45
CA TYR A 57 -13.14 6.31 3.91
C TYR A 57 -13.32 7.05 2.57
N LEU A 58 -14.43 6.79 1.86
CA LEU A 58 -14.76 7.41 0.57
C LEU A 58 -15.70 8.62 0.63
N ASN A 59 -16.58 8.73 1.63
CA ASN A 59 -17.59 9.79 1.74
C ASN A 59 -17.85 10.21 3.20
N ASP A 60 -17.99 11.52 3.44
CA ASP A 60 -18.12 12.13 4.79
C ASP A 60 -19.48 11.97 5.49
N ASN A 61 -20.53 11.48 4.83
CA ASN A 61 -21.86 11.55 5.44
C ASN A 61 -22.22 10.30 6.27
N TYR A 62 -22.43 10.56 7.57
CA TYR A 62 -22.92 9.71 8.68
C TYR A 62 -22.03 8.55 9.12
N GLU A 63 -21.78 8.45 10.43
CA GLU A 63 -21.08 7.32 11.07
C GLU A 63 -22.09 6.32 11.64
N CYS A 64 -22.04 5.08 11.16
CA CYS A 64 -22.65 3.94 11.83
C CYS A 64 -21.66 2.77 11.85
N GLU A 65 -21.87 1.79 12.72
CA GLU A 65 -20.95 0.65 12.89
C GLU A 65 -20.74 -0.14 11.59
N ILE A 66 -21.81 -0.34 10.81
CA ILE A 66 -21.76 -1.00 9.50
C ILE A 66 -20.80 -0.24 8.58
N LYS A 67 -20.92 1.08 8.50
CA LYS A 67 -20.05 1.93 7.68
C LYS A 67 -18.60 1.83 8.14
N ARG A 68 -18.33 1.92 9.45
CA ARG A 68 -16.98 1.77 10.01
C ARG A 68 -16.35 0.43 9.63
N ASN A 69 -17.14 -0.66 9.61
CA ASN A 69 -16.63 -1.95 9.17
C ASN A 69 -16.34 -1.97 7.66
N SER A 70 -17.25 -1.46 6.82
CA SER A 70 -17.04 -1.33 5.37
C SER A 70 -15.81 -0.47 5.04
N ASP A 71 -15.64 0.65 5.72
CA ASP A 71 -14.49 1.56 5.54
C ASP A 71 -13.17 0.86 5.86
N ARG A 72 -13.14 0.04 6.94
CA ARG A 72 -11.96 -0.78 7.29
C ARG A 72 -11.65 -1.82 6.22
N ILE A 73 -12.66 -2.49 5.67
CA ILE A 73 -12.49 -3.47 4.59
C ILE A 73 -11.96 -2.79 3.34
N MET A 74 -12.53 -1.64 2.96
CA MET A 74 -12.07 -0.85 1.83
C MET A 74 -10.63 -0.38 2.01
N TYR A 75 -10.27 0.11 3.21
CA TYR A 75 -8.91 0.52 3.54
C TYR A 75 -7.90 -0.61 3.34
N ASN A 76 -8.24 -1.80 3.85
CA ASN A 76 -7.43 -3.00 3.68
C ASN A 76 -7.23 -3.38 2.21
N HIS A 77 -8.31 -3.34 1.42
CA HIS A 77 -8.23 -3.60 0.00
C HIS A 77 -7.45 -2.52 -0.76
N ALA A 78 -7.59 -1.25 -0.39
CA ALA A 78 -6.82 -0.15 -0.98
C ALA A 78 -5.31 -0.31 -0.75
N LEU A 79 -4.89 -0.70 0.47
CA LEU A 79 -3.49 -1.04 0.75
C LEU A 79 -3.00 -2.21 -0.12
N ALA A 80 -3.82 -3.25 -0.26
CA ALA A 80 -3.47 -4.40 -1.10
C ALA A 80 -3.39 -4.05 -2.59
N VAL A 81 -4.29 -3.18 -3.09
CA VAL A 81 -4.25 -2.63 -4.46
C VAL A 81 -2.92 -1.92 -4.71
N VAL A 82 -2.54 -1.00 -3.83
CA VAL A 82 -1.26 -0.27 -3.95
C VAL A 82 -0.08 -1.23 -3.87
N ALA A 83 -0.07 -2.18 -2.93
CA ALA A 83 1.00 -3.17 -2.79
C ALA A 83 1.18 -4.00 -4.08
N ASN A 84 0.08 -4.51 -4.63
CA ASN A 84 0.09 -5.29 -5.86
C ASN A 84 0.54 -4.45 -7.07
N SER A 85 0.10 -3.21 -7.14
CA SER A 85 0.43 -2.33 -8.26
C SER A 85 1.88 -1.89 -8.26
N LEU A 86 2.45 -1.53 -7.10
CA LEU A 86 3.89 -1.25 -6.97
C LEU A 86 4.72 -2.48 -7.35
N GLU A 87 4.36 -3.66 -6.82
CA GLU A 87 5.06 -4.90 -7.14
C GLU A 87 5.04 -5.20 -8.64
N THR A 88 3.91 -4.97 -9.30
CA THR A 88 3.75 -5.22 -10.74
C THR A 88 4.57 -4.24 -11.57
N ILE A 89 4.45 -2.93 -11.30
CA ILE A 89 5.10 -1.88 -12.08
C ILE A 89 6.63 -1.95 -11.95
N PHE A 90 7.14 -2.16 -10.73
CA PHE A 90 8.58 -2.27 -10.54
C PHE A 90 9.17 -3.56 -11.11
N LYS A 91 8.38 -4.64 -11.21
CA LYS A 91 8.82 -5.88 -11.89
C LYS A 91 8.86 -5.75 -13.41
N THR A 92 7.93 -5.02 -14.02
CA THR A 92 7.89 -4.84 -15.48
C THR A 92 8.91 -3.82 -15.97
N GLY A 93 9.54 -3.05 -15.07
CA GLY A 93 10.51 -2.02 -15.43
C GLY A 93 9.88 -0.83 -16.16
N ASP A 94 8.56 -0.70 -16.10
CA ASP A 94 7.82 0.39 -16.73
C ASP A 94 7.87 1.62 -15.81
N VAL A 95 9.05 2.26 -15.77
CA VAL A 95 9.38 3.40 -14.91
C VAL A 95 8.73 4.67 -15.46
N GLN A 96 7.41 4.80 -15.29
CA GLN A 96 6.71 6.09 -15.39
C GLN A 96 6.26 6.62 -14.03
N ILE A 97 6.37 5.80 -12.97
CA ILE A 97 6.37 6.32 -11.60
C ILE A 97 7.74 6.94 -11.36
N THR A 98 7.86 8.23 -11.64
CA THR A 98 9.08 8.98 -11.42
C THR A 98 9.26 9.21 -9.92
N GLU A 99 10.52 9.23 -9.48
CA GLU A 99 10.91 9.51 -8.09
C GLU A 99 10.48 10.91 -7.61
N SER A 100 9.95 11.73 -8.52
CA SER A 100 9.30 13.02 -8.27
C SER A 100 7.84 12.90 -7.80
N ASP A 101 7.28 11.69 -7.71
CA ASP A 101 5.94 11.51 -7.13
C ASP A 101 5.99 11.78 -5.62
N THR A 102 5.64 13.03 -5.27
CA THR A 102 5.54 13.52 -3.89
C THR A 102 4.52 12.72 -3.09
N TRP A 103 3.50 12.15 -3.71
CA TRP A 103 2.53 11.31 -3.01
C TRP A 103 3.19 10.04 -2.47
N LEU A 104 4.09 9.40 -3.22
CA LEU A 104 4.78 8.19 -2.75
C LEU A 104 5.72 8.46 -1.59
N THR A 105 6.45 9.57 -1.66
CA THR A 105 7.48 9.91 -0.68
C THR A 105 6.90 10.65 0.53
N GLU A 106 6.17 11.73 0.32
CA GLU A 106 5.70 12.64 1.37
C GLU A 106 4.42 12.14 2.06
N GLU A 107 3.63 11.28 1.42
CA GLU A 107 2.35 10.82 1.96
C GLU A 107 2.29 9.32 2.23
N LEU A 108 2.54 8.49 1.22
CA LEU A 108 2.42 7.04 1.32
C LEU A 108 3.45 6.48 2.30
N LEU A 109 4.75 6.78 2.14
CA LEU A 109 5.79 6.23 3.03
C LEU A 109 5.53 6.50 4.53
N PRO A 110 5.21 7.74 4.96
CA PRO A 110 4.80 8.00 6.34
C PRO A 110 3.58 7.20 6.79
N LEU A 111 2.56 7.07 5.93
CA LEU A 111 1.39 6.24 6.19
C LEU A 111 1.77 4.77 6.40
N LEU A 112 2.60 4.19 5.54
CA LEU A 112 3.06 2.81 5.66
C LEU A 112 3.76 2.58 7.00
N LEU A 113 4.63 3.50 7.41
CA LEU A 113 5.31 3.41 8.71
C LEU A 113 4.34 3.49 9.89
N ARG A 114 3.28 4.29 9.79
CA ARG A 114 2.23 4.34 10.82
C ARG A 114 1.53 2.99 10.94
N GLU A 115 1.11 2.40 9.84
CA GLU A 115 0.43 1.09 9.85
C GLU A 115 1.34 -0.03 10.39
N ILE A 116 2.62 0.02 10.03
CA ILE A 116 3.65 -0.89 10.52
C ILE A 116 3.86 -0.71 12.04
N LYS A 117 3.99 0.52 12.54
CA LYS A 117 4.19 0.83 13.97
C LYS A 117 3.02 0.34 14.83
N CYS A 118 1.79 0.56 14.36
CA CYS A 118 0.61 0.24 15.13
C CYS A 118 0.43 -1.27 15.30
N ALA A 119 0.70 -2.06 14.24
CA ALA A 119 0.65 -3.54 14.21
C ALA A 119 -0.58 -4.24 14.83
N GLN A 120 -1.59 -3.50 15.31
CA GLN A 120 -2.84 -4.04 15.89
C GLN A 120 -3.65 -4.80 14.84
N ARG A 121 -3.43 -4.49 13.55
CA ARG A 121 -4.04 -5.14 12.40
C ARG A 121 -2.95 -5.74 11.53
N PRO A 122 -2.61 -7.02 11.75
CA PRO A 122 -1.47 -7.66 11.12
C PRO A 122 -1.61 -7.76 9.59
N HIS A 123 -2.84 -7.77 9.05
CA HIS A 123 -3.03 -7.72 7.61
C HIS A 123 -2.69 -6.33 7.03
N ASP A 124 -3.12 -5.24 7.68
CA ASP A 124 -2.82 -3.88 7.22
C ASP A 124 -1.31 -3.65 7.29
N ALA A 125 -0.68 -4.03 8.40
CA ALA A 125 0.77 -4.01 8.55
C ALA A 125 1.46 -4.88 7.49
N PHE A 126 0.97 -6.08 7.19
CA PHE A 126 1.53 -6.93 6.13
C PHE A 126 1.52 -6.25 4.77
N GLN A 127 0.38 -5.68 4.36
CA GLN A 127 0.30 -4.95 3.09
C GLN A 127 1.18 -3.70 3.10
N ALA A 128 1.27 -3.01 4.24
CA ALA A 128 2.12 -1.85 4.37
C ALA A 128 3.61 -2.18 4.21
N VAL A 129 4.07 -3.30 4.79
CA VAL A 129 5.44 -3.79 4.60
C VAL A 129 5.67 -4.24 3.16
N LYS A 130 4.69 -4.87 2.48
CA LYS A 130 4.79 -5.17 1.05
C LYS A 130 5.01 -3.92 0.21
N CYS A 131 4.22 -2.85 0.45
CA CYS A 131 4.41 -1.57 -0.22
C CYS A 131 5.80 -0.99 0.05
N LEU A 132 6.23 -1.00 1.32
CA LEU A 132 7.55 -0.51 1.72
C LEU A 132 8.65 -1.26 0.95
N ASN A 133 8.61 -2.59 0.95
CA ASN A 133 9.56 -3.44 0.23
C ASN A 133 9.59 -3.18 -1.27
N ALA A 134 8.45 -2.94 -1.88
CA ALA A 134 8.38 -2.60 -3.30
C ALA A 134 9.11 -1.28 -3.57
N LEU A 135 8.83 -0.23 -2.80
CA LEU A 135 9.47 1.08 -2.94
C LEU A 135 10.97 1.04 -2.67
N VAL A 136 11.38 0.48 -1.53
CA VAL A 136 12.81 0.42 -1.14
C VAL A 136 13.60 -0.55 -2.02
N GLY A 137 12.95 -1.55 -2.61
CA GLY A 137 13.56 -2.45 -3.58
C GLY A 137 13.77 -1.78 -4.95
N ALA A 138 12.85 -0.90 -5.34
CA ALA A 138 12.84 -0.29 -6.66
C ALA A 138 13.91 0.78 -6.90
N SER A 139 14.17 1.66 -5.92
CA SER A 139 15.12 2.76 -6.08
C SER A 139 15.90 3.10 -4.81
N ALA A 140 17.14 3.55 -5.01
CA ALA A 140 17.98 4.14 -3.94
C ALA A 140 17.36 5.41 -3.34
N ASN A 141 16.60 6.19 -4.11
CA ASN A 141 15.96 7.41 -3.63
C ASN A 141 14.82 7.10 -2.64
N PHE A 142 13.99 6.11 -2.93
CA PHE A 142 13.00 5.62 -1.97
C PHE A 142 13.66 5.05 -0.70
N ARG A 143 14.80 4.35 -0.84
CA ARG A 143 15.58 3.88 0.33
C ARG A 143 16.08 5.05 1.18
N ALA A 144 16.70 6.05 0.57
CA ALA A 144 17.22 7.21 1.27
C ALA A 144 16.11 7.97 2.00
N TYR A 145 14.95 8.15 1.35
CA TYR A 145 13.79 8.79 1.98
C TYR A 145 13.24 7.96 3.15
N ALA A 146 13.06 6.64 2.96
CA ALA A 146 12.62 5.74 4.01
C ALA A 146 13.58 5.77 5.23
N ALA A 147 14.89 5.81 4.99
CA ALA A 147 15.89 5.97 6.03
C ALA A 147 15.74 7.32 6.76
N LYS A 148 15.58 8.43 6.02
CA LYS A 148 15.37 9.78 6.56
C LYS A 148 14.17 9.87 7.50
N ILE A 149 13.06 9.21 7.18
CA ILE A 149 11.84 9.20 8.03
C ILE A 149 11.87 8.11 9.13
N GLY A 150 12.99 7.41 9.31
CA GLY A 150 13.19 6.46 10.39
C GLY A 150 12.53 5.09 10.17
N ALA A 151 12.44 4.61 8.92
CA ALA A 151 11.88 3.28 8.62
C ALA A 151 12.67 2.14 9.28
N LEU A 152 14.01 2.18 9.21
CA LEU A 152 14.86 1.11 9.73
C LEU A 152 14.69 0.87 11.25
N PRO A 153 14.76 1.90 12.12
CA PRO A 153 14.47 1.72 13.55
C PRO A 153 13.07 1.15 13.85
N VAL A 154 12.08 1.47 13.02
CA VAL A 154 10.70 0.99 13.17
C VAL A 154 10.62 -0.51 12.86
N VAL A 155 11.12 -0.91 11.70
CA VAL A 155 11.11 -2.31 11.25
C VAL A 155 11.92 -3.18 12.22
N LEU A 156 13.13 -2.75 12.61
CA LEU A 156 13.97 -3.48 13.56
C LEU A 156 13.30 -3.69 14.91
N ARG A 157 12.60 -2.68 15.43
CA ARG A 157 11.88 -2.77 16.71
C ARG A 157 10.79 -3.85 16.66
N ILE A 158 10.02 -3.89 15.58
CA ILE A 158 8.92 -4.85 15.43
C ILE A 158 9.45 -6.27 15.25
N VAL A 159 10.54 -6.44 14.47
CA VAL A 159 11.21 -7.73 14.32
C VAL A 159 11.78 -8.22 15.66
N LYS A 160 12.50 -7.36 16.39
CA LYS A 160 13.13 -7.70 17.68
C LYS A 160 12.12 -7.99 18.78
N ASN A 161 11.05 -7.20 18.87
CA ASN A 161 10.05 -7.37 19.92
C ASN A 161 9.16 -8.61 19.70
N GLY A 162 9.32 -9.33 18.58
CA GLY A 162 8.54 -10.53 18.28
C GLY A 162 7.03 -10.27 18.24
N THR A 163 6.61 -9.00 18.17
CA THR A 163 5.20 -8.58 18.33
C THR A 163 4.30 -9.07 17.21
N CYS A 164 4.89 -9.65 16.16
CA CYS A 164 4.14 -10.23 15.08
C CYS A 164 3.81 -11.71 15.35
N ALA A 165 2.61 -11.96 15.87
CA ALA A 165 2.03 -13.31 15.93
C ALA A 165 1.84 -13.97 14.55
N HIS A 166 2.14 -13.25 13.46
CA HIS A 166 1.93 -13.69 12.08
C HIS A 166 3.27 -13.91 11.35
N GLN A 167 3.57 -15.18 11.08
CA GLN A 167 4.81 -15.60 10.40
C GLN A 167 5.04 -14.89 9.05
N ARG A 168 3.96 -14.61 8.29
CA ARG A 168 4.05 -13.92 6.99
C ARG A 168 4.55 -12.48 7.11
N LEU A 169 4.01 -11.72 8.08
CA LEU A 169 4.43 -10.34 8.31
C LEU A 169 5.86 -10.28 8.87
N ARG A 170 6.24 -11.22 9.75
CA ARG A 170 7.64 -11.33 10.20
C ARG A 170 8.62 -11.51 9.04
N ARG A 171 8.37 -12.46 8.14
CA ARG A 171 9.24 -12.71 6.97
C ARG A 171 9.34 -11.47 6.06
N GLU A 172 8.23 -10.78 5.85
CA GLU A 172 8.21 -9.58 5.01
C GLU A 172 8.99 -8.41 5.67
N LEU A 173 8.93 -8.27 7.00
CA LEU A 173 9.71 -7.29 7.76
C LEU A 173 11.21 -7.59 7.75
N GLU A 174 11.59 -8.86 7.87
CA GLU A 174 13.00 -9.30 7.78
C GLU A 174 13.58 -8.94 6.40
N LYS A 175 12.81 -9.09 5.32
CA LYS A 175 13.19 -8.61 3.98
C LYS A 175 13.39 -7.09 3.95
N SER A 176 12.48 -6.31 4.56
CA SER A 176 12.63 -4.85 4.65
C SER A 176 13.90 -4.43 5.37
N CYS A 177 14.23 -5.10 6.49
CA CYS A 177 15.48 -4.86 7.23
C CYS A 177 16.69 -5.02 6.33
N THR A 178 16.80 -6.14 5.61
CA THR A 178 17.93 -6.41 4.73
C THR A 178 18.08 -5.35 3.65
N THR A 179 16.98 -4.96 3.00
CA THR A 179 17.01 -3.94 1.93
C THR A 179 17.35 -2.54 2.46
N LEU A 180 16.85 -2.17 3.64
CA LEU A 180 17.15 -0.88 4.27
C LEU A 180 18.58 -0.79 4.82
N LEU A 181 19.16 -1.92 5.23
CA LEU A 181 20.54 -1.98 5.72
C LEU A 181 21.58 -1.83 4.60
N MET A 182 21.24 -2.11 3.34
CA MET A 182 22.15 -1.90 2.19
C MET A 182 22.47 -0.41 1.91
N THR A 183 21.83 0.52 2.62
CA THR A 183 22.06 1.97 2.52
C THR A 183 22.72 2.60 3.74
N ALA A 184 23.04 1.81 4.78
CA ALA A 184 23.83 2.24 5.93
C ALA A 184 25.32 1.98 5.68
#